data_AF-A0A364L8B7-F1
#
_entry.id   AF-A0A364L8B7-F1
#
_cell.length_a   1.000
_cell.length_b   1.000
_cell.length_c   1.000
_cell.angle_alpha   90.00
_cell.angle_beta   90.00
_cell.angle_gamma   90.00
#
_symmetry.space_group_name_H-M   'P 1'
#
loop_
_entity.id
_entity.type
_entity.pdbx_description
1 polymer ?
#
loop_
_entity_poly.entity_id
_entity_poly.type
_entity_poly.pdbx_seq_one_letter_code
_entity_poly.pdbx_strand_id
1 'polypeptide(L)'
;MAKSIRSSTKKRNHAKLRSTVFGPVVDARTERLSAKLQELAAQPLKIEPTKDAAEESTKVEPEAEDESDKMAIDESAITQSSSTKQRSNRVRKQPKRKPRNTMVFPKPHQGKQRKSQKKN
;
A
#
# COMPACT_ATOMS: atom_id res chain seq x y z
N MET A 1 -12.15 4.40 27.21
CA MET A 1 -11.60 5.04 25.98
C MET A 1 -11.48 4.01 24.86
N ALA A 2 -12.00 4.30 23.66
CA ALA A 2 -11.80 3.44 22.49
C ALA A 2 -10.38 3.55 21.92
N LYS A 3 -9.83 2.47 21.37
CA LYS A 3 -8.51 2.47 20.71
C LYS A 3 -8.58 3.08 19.32
N SER A 4 -7.72 4.07 19.04
CA SER A 4 -7.53 4.67 17.71
C SER A 4 -7.23 3.64 16.62
N ILE A 5 -7.64 3.90 15.38
CA ILE A 5 -7.38 3.07 14.19
C ILE A 5 -5.87 2.80 14.00
N ARG A 6 -5.02 3.81 14.24
CA ARG A 6 -3.55 3.70 14.15
C ARG A 6 -2.89 3.00 15.36
N SER A 7 -3.66 2.49 16.32
CA SER A 7 -3.10 1.77 17.47
C SER A 7 -2.43 0.46 17.05
N SER A 8 -1.26 0.17 17.63
CA SER A 8 -0.43 -0.99 17.28
C SER A 8 -1.18 -2.33 17.44
N THR A 9 -2.00 -2.45 18.49
CA THR A 9 -2.81 -3.64 18.76
C THR A 9 -3.86 -3.89 17.68
N LYS A 10 -4.64 -2.88 17.28
CA LYS A 10 -5.59 -3.01 16.15
C LYS A 10 -4.86 -3.37 14.85
N LYS A 11 -3.77 -2.67 14.51
CA LYS A 11 -2.98 -2.97 13.30
C LYS A 11 -2.48 -4.42 13.25
N ARG A 12 -1.96 -4.96 14.37
CA ARG A 12 -1.45 -6.34 14.45
C ARG A 12 -2.56 -7.37 14.26
N ASN A 13 -3.71 -7.16 14.90
CA ASN A 13 -4.85 -8.07 14.78
C ASN A 13 -5.43 -8.07 13.36
N HIS A 14 -5.57 -6.90 12.73
CA HIS A 14 -6.04 -6.80 11.34
C HIS A 14 -5.05 -7.45 10.36
N ALA A 15 -3.73 -7.33 10.60
CA ALA A 15 -2.74 -8.05 9.79
C ALA A 15 -2.89 -9.58 9.90
N LYS A 16 -3.09 -10.10 11.11
CA LYS A 16 -3.34 -11.55 11.33
C LYS A 16 -4.62 -12.01 10.63
N LEU A 17 -5.72 -11.28 10.77
CA LEU A 17 -7.00 -11.61 10.11
C LEU A 17 -6.87 -11.59 8.57
N ARG A 18 -6.09 -10.66 8.01
CA ARG A 18 -5.78 -10.66 6.57
C ARG A 18 -5.01 -11.91 6.17
N SER A 19 -3.95 -12.30 6.88
CA SER A 19 -3.17 -13.48 6.50
C SER A 19 -3.91 -14.81 6.68
N THR A 20 -4.81 -14.94 7.66
CA THR A 20 -5.44 -16.24 7.97
C THR A 20 -6.87 -16.41 7.46
N VAL A 21 -7.63 -15.32 7.27
CA VAL A 21 -9.05 -15.39 6.88
C VAL A 21 -9.28 -14.71 5.53
N PHE A 22 -8.95 -13.41 5.43
CA PHE A 22 -9.39 -12.63 4.27
C PHE A 22 -8.53 -12.82 3.01
N GLY A 23 -7.22 -13.06 3.15
CA GLY A 23 -6.30 -13.36 2.05
C GLY A 23 -6.74 -14.60 1.26
N PRO A 24 -6.70 -15.81 1.85
CA PRO A 24 -7.03 -17.04 1.11
C PRO A 24 -8.45 -17.05 0.52
N VAL A 25 -9.41 -16.34 1.13
CA VAL A 25 -10.77 -16.20 0.60
C VAL A 25 -10.81 -15.28 -0.64
N VAL A 26 -10.00 -14.22 -0.67
CA VAL A 26 -9.86 -13.35 -1.85
C VAL A 26 -9.10 -14.07 -2.95
N ASP A 27 -8.01 -14.75 -2.62
CA ASP A 27 -7.18 -15.50 -3.57
C ASP A 27 -8.03 -16.58 -4.28
N ALA A 28 -8.75 -17.42 -3.53
CA ALA A 28 -9.66 -18.42 -4.08
C ALA A 28 -10.84 -17.82 -4.89
N ARG A 29 -11.24 -16.56 -4.60
CA ARG A 29 -12.21 -15.84 -5.44
C ARG A 29 -11.58 -15.41 -6.76
N THR A 30 -10.34 -14.93 -6.75
CA THR A 30 -9.64 -14.55 -7.98
C THR A 30 -9.38 -15.75 -8.89
N GLU A 31 -8.97 -16.90 -8.34
CA GLU A 31 -8.77 -18.15 -9.09
C GLU A 31 -10.05 -18.61 -9.81
N ARG A 32 -11.19 -18.57 -9.13
CA ARG A 32 -12.50 -18.93 -9.72
C ARG A 32 -12.90 -17.99 -10.85
N LEU A 33 -12.64 -16.69 -10.68
CA LEU A 33 -12.97 -15.69 -11.71
C LEU A 33 -12.03 -15.81 -12.91
N SER A 34 -10.72 -16.02 -12.71
CA SER A 34 -9.79 -16.23 -13.83
C SER A 34 -10.09 -17.53 -14.59
N ALA A 35 -10.43 -18.62 -13.89
CA ALA A 35 -10.86 -19.87 -14.54
C ALA A 35 -12.11 -19.66 -15.41
N LYS A 36 -13.13 -18.93 -14.91
CA LYS A 36 -14.33 -18.60 -15.70
C LYS A 36 -14.01 -17.71 -16.92
N LEU A 37 -13.08 -16.77 -16.80
CA LEU A 37 -12.65 -15.94 -17.93
C LEU A 37 -11.87 -16.75 -18.98
N GLN A 38 -11.04 -17.71 -18.55
CA GLN A 38 -10.36 -18.64 -19.46
C GLN A 38 -11.35 -19.57 -20.18
N GLU A 39 -12.36 -20.08 -19.47
CA GLU A 39 -13.44 -20.87 -20.07
C GLU A 39 -14.19 -20.06 -21.15
N LEU A 40 -14.57 -18.81 -20.86
CA LEU A 40 -15.24 -17.94 -21.82
C LEU A 40 -14.34 -17.58 -23.03
N ALA A 41 -13.03 -17.41 -22.83
CA ALA A 41 -12.09 -17.17 -23.92
C ALA A 41 -11.78 -18.41 -24.76
N ALA A 42 -11.92 -19.61 -24.19
CA ALA A 42 -11.75 -20.89 -24.89
C ALA A 42 -13.03 -21.35 -25.62
N GLN A 43 -14.20 -20.81 -25.26
CA GLN A 43 -15.41 -21.00 -26.07
C GLN A 43 -15.18 -20.39 -27.46
N PRO A 44 -15.39 -21.15 -28.55
CA PRO A 44 -15.26 -20.59 -29.89
C PRO A 44 -16.23 -19.43 -30.04
N LEU A 45 -15.76 -18.34 -30.65
CA LEU A 45 -16.59 -17.20 -30.99
C LEU A 45 -17.86 -17.70 -31.69
N LYS A 46 -19.01 -17.49 -31.06
CA LYS A 46 -20.31 -17.79 -31.67
C LYS A 46 -20.54 -16.74 -32.75
N ILE A 47 -20.06 -17.06 -33.95
CA ILE A 47 -20.34 -16.28 -35.15
C ILE A 47 -21.81 -16.53 -35.47
N GLU A 48 -22.68 -15.68 -34.92
CA GLU A 48 -24.05 -15.52 -35.41
C GLU A 48 -23.97 -15.05 -36.88
N PRO A 49 -24.46 -15.82 -37.86
CA PRO A 49 -24.20 -15.55 -39.27
C PRO A 49 -25.18 -14.51 -39.85
N THR A 50 -25.12 -13.27 -39.36
CA THR A 50 -25.65 -12.02 -39.96
C THR A 50 -25.20 -10.84 -39.08
N LYS A 51 -24.69 -9.71 -39.56
CA LYS A 51 -24.49 -9.18 -40.93
C LYS A 51 -23.32 -8.19 -40.90
N ASP A 52 -22.73 -7.94 -42.07
CA ASP A 52 -21.94 -6.75 -42.42
C ASP A 52 -20.63 -6.51 -41.65
N ALA A 53 -19.54 -7.05 -42.21
CA ALA A 53 -18.18 -6.59 -41.92
C ALA A 53 -17.91 -5.27 -42.66
N ALA A 54 -18.14 -4.14 -42.00
CA ALA A 54 -17.62 -2.83 -42.42
C ALA A 54 -17.54 -1.84 -41.23
N GLU A 55 -16.66 -0.86 -41.40
CA GLU A 55 -16.20 0.12 -40.41
C GLU A 55 -17.24 1.20 -40.02
N GLU A 56 -16.95 1.85 -38.88
CA GLU A 56 -17.20 3.28 -38.60
C GLU A 56 -18.62 3.82 -38.26
N SER A 57 -18.62 4.92 -37.51
CA SER A 57 -19.67 5.94 -37.30
C SER A 57 -20.83 5.74 -36.29
N THR A 58 -20.60 6.28 -35.08
CA THR A 58 -21.37 7.33 -34.36
C THR A 58 -22.91 7.52 -34.51
N LYS A 59 -23.57 7.81 -33.34
CA LYS A 59 -24.75 8.70 -33.08
C LYS A 59 -26.06 7.97 -32.63
N VAL A 60 -26.34 7.81 -31.33
CA VAL A 60 -27.04 8.75 -30.37
C VAL A 60 -28.56 8.86 -30.68
N GLU A 61 -29.47 8.13 -29.97
CA GLU A 61 -30.25 8.54 -28.74
C GLU A 61 -31.43 9.53 -29.06
N PRO A 62 -32.53 9.69 -28.27
CA PRO A 62 -32.63 9.56 -26.79
C PRO A 62 -33.99 9.08 -26.16
N GLU A 63 -34.09 9.25 -24.83
CA GLU A 63 -35.26 9.36 -23.89
C GLU A 63 -35.63 8.12 -23.05
N ALA A 64 -36.00 8.18 -21.76
CA ALA A 64 -35.77 9.11 -20.60
C ALA A 64 -36.35 8.40 -19.34
N GLU A 65 -36.04 8.64 -18.05
CA GLU A 65 -35.06 9.44 -17.27
C GLU A 65 -34.33 8.46 -16.28
N ASP A 66 -33.35 8.79 -15.41
CA ASP A 66 -33.37 9.61 -14.17
C ASP A 66 -32.02 10.33 -13.98
N GLU A 67 -32.02 11.68 -13.93
CA GLU A 67 -30.88 12.44 -13.42
C GLU A 67 -30.92 12.54 -11.88
N SER A 68 -30.07 11.78 -11.18
CA SER A 68 -29.49 12.23 -9.89
C SER A 68 -28.34 11.33 -9.42
N ASP A 69 -27.11 11.67 -9.83
CA ASP A 69 -25.92 11.73 -8.95
C ASP A 69 -24.66 12.09 -9.76
N LYS A 70 -24.64 13.31 -10.30
CA LYS A 70 -23.40 13.97 -10.76
C LYS A 70 -22.54 14.35 -9.55
N MET A 71 -21.88 13.36 -8.95
CA MET A 71 -20.93 13.61 -7.87
C MET A 71 -19.70 14.31 -8.43
N ALA A 72 -19.54 15.59 -8.08
CA ALA A 72 -18.38 16.39 -8.46
C ALA A 72 -17.08 15.73 -7.96
N ILE A 73 -16.16 15.45 -8.87
CA ILE A 73 -14.77 15.13 -8.52
C ILE A 73 -14.11 16.47 -8.18
N ASP A 74 -13.97 16.74 -6.88
CA ASP A 74 -13.13 17.83 -6.40
C ASP A 74 -11.67 17.51 -6.74
N GLU A 75 -11.18 18.13 -7.81
CA GLU A 75 -9.75 18.19 -8.15
C GLU A 75 -9.01 19.04 -7.10
N SER A 76 -8.75 18.45 -5.95
CA SER A 76 -7.96 19.07 -4.90
C SER A 76 -6.93 18.10 -4.31
N ALA A 77 -5.72 18.63 -4.12
CA ALA A 77 -4.57 17.97 -3.50
C ALA A 77 -3.88 16.83 -4.28
N ILE A 78 -3.50 17.10 -5.54
CA ILE A 78 -2.14 16.71 -6.00
C ILE A 78 -1.12 17.52 -5.16
N THR A 79 -0.95 17.15 -3.89
CA THR A 79 0.05 17.75 -3.01
C THR A 79 1.13 16.73 -2.67
N GLN A 80 2.17 16.79 -3.50
CA GLN A 80 3.58 16.64 -3.13
C GLN A 80 3.99 15.36 -2.38
N SER A 81 4.91 14.64 -3.02
CA SER A 81 5.71 13.56 -2.43
C SER A 81 6.35 13.99 -1.10
N SER A 82 5.69 13.66 0.01
CA SER A 82 6.23 13.95 1.34
C SER A 82 7.46 13.08 1.61
N SER A 83 8.63 13.66 1.29
CA SER A 83 9.94 13.07 1.56
C SER A 83 9.96 12.50 2.98
N THR A 84 10.31 11.23 3.11
CA THR A 84 10.29 10.52 4.40
C THR A 84 11.44 11.03 5.26
N LYS A 85 11.25 12.19 5.89
CA LYS A 85 12.16 12.76 6.87
C LYS A 85 12.24 11.80 8.05
N GLN A 86 13.28 10.96 8.03
CA GLN A 86 13.60 10.03 9.11
C GLN A 86 13.67 10.84 10.41
N ARG A 87 12.78 10.51 11.35
CA ARG A 87 12.70 11.20 12.64
C ARG A 87 13.90 10.80 13.50
N SER A 88 15.03 11.46 13.23
CA SER A 88 16.32 11.35 13.95
C SER A 88 16.16 11.48 15.46
N ASN A 89 15.18 12.29 15.91
CA ASN A 89 14.95 12.61 17.32
C ASN A 89 14.11 11.56 18.07
N ARG A 90 14.04 10.30 17.61
CA ARG A 90 13.41 9.21 18.39
C ARG A 90 14.33 8.78 19.54
N VAL A 91 14.20 9.44 20.68
CA VAL A 91 14.86 9.08 21.95
C VAL A 91 14.46 7.65 22.36
N ARG A 92 15.28 6.67 21.99
CA ARG A 92 15.16 5.29 22.48
C ARG A 92 15.75 5.25 23.89
N LYS A 93 14.88 5.34 24.91
CA LYS A 93 15.28 5.07 26.30
C LYS A 93 15.72 3.61 26.40
N GLN A 94 17.04 3.39 26.38
CA GLN A 94 17.61 2.07 26.61
C GLN A 94 17.31 1.64 28.04
N PRO A 95 16.86 0.39 28.29
CA PRO A 95 16.66 -0.08 29.65
C PRO A 95 18.00 -0.08 30.39
N LYS A 96 18.06 0.57 31.56
CA LYS A 96 19.25 0.60 32.40
C LYS A 96 19.59 -0.84 32.81
N ARG A 97 20.62 -1.43 32.21
CA ARG A 97 21.18 -2.71 32.65
C ARG A 97 21.77 -2.53 34.06
N LYS A 98 21.58 -3.52 34.93
CA LYS A 98 22.22 -3.56 36.26
C LYS A 98 23.75 -3.46 36.07
N PRO A 99 24.48 -2.75 36.94
CA PRO A 99 25.94 -2.71 36.86
C PRO A 99 26.48 -4.13 36.95
N ARG A 100 27.43 -4.45 36.08
CA ARG A 100 28.26 -5.65 36.21
C ARG A 100 29.57 -5.17 36.83
N ASN A 101 29.95 -5.74 37.97
CA ASN A 101 31.17 -5.34 38.69
C ASN A 101 32.40 -5.92 37.97
N THR A 102 32.72 -5.38 36.80
CA THR A 102 33.87 -5.78 36.00
C THR A 102 35.03 -4.83 36.29
N MET A 103 36.00 -5.28 37.09
CA MET A 103 37.27 -4.59 37.34
C MET A 103 38.19 -4.67 36.11
N VAL A 104 37.76 -4.08 35.00
CA VAL A 104 38.49 -4.03 33.73
C VAL A 104 38.50 -2.59 33.26
N PHE A 105 39.69 -2.04 33.01
CA PHE A 105 39.84 -0.68 32.50
C PHE A 105 39.13 -0.54 31.14
N PRO A 106 38.34 0.52 30.93
CA PRO A 106 37.69 0.76 29.66
C PRO A 106 38.76 0.96 28.57
N LYS A 107 38.70 0.18 27.50
CA LYS A 107 39.59 0.36 26.35
C LYS A 107 39.47 1.80 25.83
N PRO A 108 40.58 2.53 25.60
CA PRO A 108 40.52 3.91 25.12
C PRO A 108 39.79 3.95 23.77
N HIS A 109 38.74 4.78 23.70
CA HIS A 109 37.90 4.90 22.51
C HIS A 109 38.69 5.58 21.38
N GLN A 110 39.14 4.81 20.38
CA GLN A 110 39.88 5.26 19.19
C GLN A 110 39.00 6.08 18.22
N GLY A 111 38.33 7.12 18.73
CA GLY A 111 37.31 7.87 18.01
C GLY A 111 37.20 9.29 18.52
N LYS A 112 38.29 10.05 18.37
CA LYS A 112 38.37 11.53 18.40
C LYS A 112 39.74 12.03 17.93
N GLN A 113 40.23 11.48 16.80
CA GLN A 113 41.26 12.16 16.01
C GLN A 113 40.67 13.48 15.49
N ARG A 114 40.94 14.59 16.19
CA ARG A 114 40.58 15.94 15.73
C ARG A 114 41.40 16.20 14.48
N LYS A 115 40.77 16.13 13.29
CA LYS A 115 41.39 16.58 12.05
C LYS A 115 41.77 18.06 12.22
N SER A 116 43.05 18.34 12.37
CA SER A 116 43.58 19.70 12.29
C SER A 116 43.28 20.24 10.89
N GLN A 117 42.69 21.42 10.83
CA GLN A 117 42.46 22.09 9.55
C GLN A 117 43.83 22.47 8.97
N LYS A 118 44.12 21.99 7.75
CA LYS A 118 45.18 22.61 6.95
C LYS A 118 44.81 24.07 6.73
N LYS A 119 45.69 24.98 7.11
CA LYS A 119 45.74 26.33 6.56
C LYS A 119 46.81 26.32 5.48
N ASN A 120 46.54 27.03 4.38
CA ASN A 120 47.40 27.11 3.20
C ASN A 120 48.71 27.83 3.52
#